data_AF-A0A6J4JA68-F1
#
_entry.id   AF-A0A6J4JA68-F1
#
_cell.length_a   1.000
_cell.length_b   1.000
_cell.length_c   1.000
_cell.angle_alpha   90.00
_cell.angle_beta   90.00
_cell.angle_gamma   90.00
#
_symmetry.space_group_name_H-M   'P 1'
#
loop_
_entity.id
_entity.type
_entity.pdbx_description
1 polymer ?
#
loop_
_entity_poly.entity_id
_entity_poly.type
_entity_poly.pdbx_seq_one_letter_code
_entity_poly.pdbx_strand_id
1 'polypeptide(L)'
;MHRRTLTAALLGAALTGASAATVAAQVNDPSFRVVNRTSSVVQEVYASPSTQQNWGRDRLGNDVIQPGASYIVRLPADGNCVYDLRFVYQGDRSEEKRNLNTCNLTDVVLDGPGQAAAPSGPQNNPSFNLVNQSGRVIEQFYASPSSQQGWGADRLGNDVVQPGGRFAVSLPVGECQYDLRVVWRGGDAQERRNLNTCEMNDYVVR
;
A
#
# COMPACT_ATOMS: atom_id res chain seq x y z
N MET A 1 -24.43 -84.31 -25.17
CA MET A 1 -23.65 -84.57 -23.94
C MET A 1 -22.99 -83.27 -23.51
N HIS A 2 -23.26 -82.79 -22.29
CA HIS A 2 -22.77 -81.51 -21.77
C HIS A 2 -21.32 -81.61 -21.26
N ARG A 3 -20.50 -80.58 -21.53
CA ARG A 3 -19.35 -80.22 -20.68
C ARG A 3 -19.20 -78.71 -20.57
N ARG A 4 -18.89 -78.30 -19.33
CA ARG A 4 -18.96 -76.96 -18.74
C ARG A 4 -17.64 -76.18 -18.87
N THR A 5 -17.79 -74.85 -19.00
CA THR A 5 -17.02 -73.71 -18.43
C THR A 5 -15.48 -73.72 -18.40
N LEU A 6 -14.86 -72.59 -18.77
CA LEU A 6 -14.00 -71.77 -17.88
C LEU A 6 -13.58 -70.43 -18.54
N THR A 7 -13.52 -69.39 -17.71
CA THR A 7 -13.13 -67.99 -17.90
C THR A 7 -11.65 -67.76 -18.27
N ALA A 8 -11.36 -66.72 -19.06
CA ALA A 8 -10.12 -65.93 -18.95
C ALA A 8 -10.28 -64.53 -19.59
N ALA A 9 -10.00 -63.50 -18.81
CA ALA A 9 -9.94 -62.09 -19.19
C ALA A 9 -8.58 -61.73 -19.82
N LEU A 10 -8.49 -60.58 -20.51
CA LEU A 10 -7.34 -59.63 -20.63
C LEU A 10 -7.68 -58.59 -21.72
N LEU A 11 -8.14 -57.39 -21.36
CA LEU A 11 -7.39 -56.12 -21.29
C LEU A 11 -6.67 -55.71 -22.60
N GLY A 12 -7.33 -54.87 -23.40
CA GLY A 12 -6.72 -54.11 -24.50
C GLY A 12 -6.70 -52.61 -24.17
N ALA A 13 -5.50 -52.04 -24.06
CA ALA A 13 -5.22 -50.70 -23.54
C ALA A 13 -5.69 -49.56 -24.48
N ALA A 14 -6.38 -48.57 -23.92
CA ALA A 14 -6.66 -47.29 -24.58
C ALA A 14 -5.48 -46.33 -24.37
N LEU A 15 -4.83 -45.89 -25.45
CA LEU A 15 -3.88 -44.77 -25.41
C LEU A 15 -4.67 -43.45 -25.37
N THR A 16 -4.82 -42.87 -24.17
CA THR A 16 -5.28 -41.50 -24.01
C THR A 16 -4.08 -40.55 -24.15
N GLY A 17 -4.13 -39.68 -25.16
CA GLY A 17 -3.13 -38.63 -25.37
C GLY A 17 -3.14 -37.64 -24.20
N ALA A 18 -1.97 -37.41 -23.62
CA ALA A 18 -1.78 -36.41 -22.58
C ALA A 18 -1.76 -35.00 -23.20
N SER A 19 -2.80 -34.21 -22.93
CA SER A 19 -2.80 -32.78 -23.19
C SER A 19 -1.84 -32.10 -22.21
N ALA A 20 -0.71 -31.59 -22.69
CA ALA A 20 0.16 -30.73 -21.92
C ALA A 20 -0.57 -29.40 -21.66
N ALA A 21 -1.08 -29.20 -20.44
CA ALA A 21 -1.54 -27.91 -19.99
C ALA A 21 -0.32 -27.00 -19.79
N THR A 22 -0.12 -26.03 -20.68
CA THR A 22 0.80 -24.93 -20.43
C THR A 22 0.26 -24.11 -19.26
N VAL A 23 0.88 -24.25 -18.09
CA VAL A 23 0.68 -23.32 -16.99
C VAL A 23 1.28 -21.99 -17.44
N ALA A 24 0.45 -21.05 -17.84
CA ALA A 24 0.88 -19.66 -17.96
C ALA A 24 1.34 -19.23 -16.57
N ALA A 25 2.65 -19.03 -16.40
CA ALA A 25 3.17 -18.37 -15.21
C ALA A 25 2.43 -17.03 -15.10
N GLN A 26 1.62 -16.87 -14.06
CA GLN A 26 1.09 -15.58 -13.67
C GLN A 26 2.30 -14.76 -13.22
N VAL A 27 2.94 -14.09 -14.17
CA VAL A 27 4.01 -13.15 -13.82
C VAL A 27 3.30 -11.97 -13.18
N ASN A 28 3.46 -11.83 -11.87
CA ASN A 28 2.93 -10.70 -11.15
C ASN A 28 3.56 -9.43 -11.75
N ASP A 29 2.72 -8.53 -12.26
CA ASP A 29 3.15 -7.25 -12.81
C ASP A 29 3.62 -6.35 -11.64
N PRO A 30 4.91 -5.97 -11.58
CA PRO A 30 5.41 -5.11 -10.51
C PRO A 30 5.11 -3.61 -10.76
N SER A 31 4.37 -3.27 -11.82
CA SER A 31 4.01 -1.89 -12.13
C SER A 31 3.04 -1.31 -11.10
N PHE A 32 3.25 -0.04 -10.73
CA PHE A 32 2.42 0.67 -9.75
C PHE A 32 2.20 2.12 -10.19
N ARG A 33 1.19 2.78 -9.61
CA ARG A 33 0.91 4.20 -9.82
C ARG A 33 1.53 5.04 -8.71
N VAL A 34 2.26 6.08 -9.08
CA VAL A 34 2.73 7.12 -8.17
C VAL A 34 1.66 8.20 -8.07
N VAL A 35 1.28 8.61 -6.86
CA VAL A 35 0.32 9.68 -6.60
C VAL A 35 1.04 10.79 -5.84
N ASN A 36 1.24 11.95 -6.48
CA ASN A 36 1.89 13.09 -5.86
C ASN A 36 0.87 13.91 -5.08
N ARG A 37 0.80 13.75 -3.75
CA ARG A 37 -0.01 14.59 -2.86
C ARG A 37 0.80 15.71 -2.20
N THR A 38 2.08 15.82 -2.52
CA THR A 38 2.93 16.91 -2.05
C THR A 38 2.59 18.22 -2.76
N SER A 39 3.09 19.34 -2.22
CA SER A 39 3.05 20.65 -2.89
C SER A 39 4.19 20.85 -3.90
N SER A 40 5.06 19.86 -4.11
CA SER A 40 6.24 19.96 -4.96
C SER A 40 6.10 19.10 -6.22
N VAL A 41 6.62 19.57 -7.36
CA VAL A 41 6.66 18.76 -8.60
C VAL A 41 7.66 17.62 -8.42
N VAL A 42 7.30 16.40 -8.84
CA VAL A 42 8.24 15.28 -8.96
C VAL A 42 8.83 15.30 -10.36
N GLN A 43 10.14 15.47 -10.44
CA GLN A 43 10.89 15.56 -11.68
C GLN A 43 11.43 14.21 -12.14
N GLU A 44 11.75 13.32 -11.21
CA GLU A 44 12.34 12.02 -11.54
C GLU A 44 11.79 10.93 -10.61
N VAL A 45 11.60 9.73 -11.17
CA VAL A 45 11.26 8.52 -10.42
C VAL A 45 12.19 7.40 -10.84
N TYR A 46 12.89 6.83 -9.87
CA TYR A 46 13.73 5.66 -10.04
C TYR A 46 13.11 4.45 -9.37
N ALA A 47 13.33 3.30 -9.98
CA ALA A 47 12.90 2.01 -9.47
C ALA A 47 13.92 0.95 -9.89
N SER A 48 14.61 0.38 -8.91
CA SER A 48 15.62 -0.68 -9.10
C SER A 48 15.29 -1.87 -8.21
N PRO A 49 15.56 -3.12 -8.65
CA PRO A 49 15.49 -4.27 -7.75
C PRO A 49 16.27 -3.98 -6.45
N SER A 50 15.74 -4.33 -5.28
CA SER A 50 16.41 -4.02 -4.00
C SER A 50 17.77 -4.71 -3.81
N THR A 51 18.08 -5.70 -4.66
CA THR A 51 19.40 -6.34 -4.73
C THR A 51 20.44 -5.53 -5.50
N GLN A 52 20.03 -4.46 -6.20
CA GLN A 52 20.90 -3.60 -6.98
C GLN A 52 21.21 -2.31 -6.25
N GLN A 53 22.48 -1.90 -6.29
CA GLN A 53 22.95 -0.67 -5.66
C GLN A 53 22.75 0.58 -6.54
N ASN A 54 22.58 0.40 -7.85
CA ASN A 54 22.41 1.48 -8.81
C ASN A 54 20.93 1.67 -9.14
N TRP A 55 20.46 2.92 -9.10
CA TRP A 55 19.07 3.29 -9.39
C TRP A 55 18.62 3.05 -10.83
N GLY A 56 19.57 3.00 -11.76
CA GLY A 56 19.29 2.87 -13.19
C GLY A 56 18.73 4.18 -13.78
N ARG A 57 17.90 4.05 -14.81
CA ARG A 57 17.31 5.20 -15.52
C ARG A 57 16.08 5.75 -14.81
N ASP A 58 15.83 7.03 -15.01
CA ASP A 58 14.56 7.65 -14.69
C ASP A 58 13.40 7.00 -15.47
N ARG A 59 12.26 6.87 -14.79
CA ARG A 59 11.03 6.26 -15.28
C ARG A 59 10.02 7.27 -15.82
N LEU A 60 10.23 8.57 -15.61
CA LEU A 60 9.39 9.63 -16.18
C LEU A 60 9.86 10.08 -17.57
N GLY A 61 11.17 10.05 -17.82
CA GLY A 61 11.75 10.55 -19.07
C GLY A 61 11.67 12.07 -19.12
N ASN A 62 10.81 12.60 -20.02
CA ASN A 62 10.59 14.05 -20.12
C ASN A 62 9.33 14.51 -19.35
N ASP A 63 8.57 13.56 -18.78
CA ASP A 63 7.36 13.86 -18.03
C ASP A 63 7.69 14.27 -16.59
N VAL A 64 6.72 14.91 -15.92
CA VAL A 64 6.79 15.25 -14.50
C VAL A 64 5.46 14.97 -13.82
N ILE A 65 5.46 14.71 -12.52
CA ILE A 65 4.23 14.52 -11.74
C ILE A 65 3.95 15.81 -10.96
N GLN A 66 2.97 16.59 -11.43
CA GLN A 66 2.51 17.80 -10.75
C GLN A 66 1.89 17.49 -9.37
N PRO A 67 1.84 18.46 -8.44
CA PRO A 67 1.01 18.35 -7.24
C PRO A 67 -0.43 17.94 -7.56
N GLY A 68 -0.93 16.92 -6.87
CA GLY A 68 -2.25 16.32 -7.09
C GLY A 68 -2.35 15.35 -8.28
N ALA A 69 -1.31 15.22 -9.10
CA ALA A 69 -1.31 14.33 -10.26
C ALA A 69 -0.82 12.91 -9.92
N SER A 70 -0.98 12.00 -10.86
CA SER A 70 -0.49 10.62 -10.74
C SER A 70 0.13 10.12 -12.05
N TYR A 71 1.01 9.14 -11.95
CA TYR A 71 1.73 8.56 -13.09
C TYR A 71 1.94 7.06 -12.89
N ILE A 72 1.81 6.26 -13.96
CA ILE A 72 2.02 4.80 -13.89
C ILE A 72 3.48 4.48 -14.21
N VAL A 73 4.20 3.97 -13.22
CA VAL A 73 5.55 3.44 -13.38
C VAL A 73 5.45 2.00 -13.85
N ARG A 74 5.93 1.75 -15.07
CA ARG A 74 5.96 0.40 -15.66
C ARG A 74 7.30 -0.28 -15.39
N LEU A 75 7.23 -1.46 -14.81
CA LEU A 75 8.39 -2.29 -14.50
C LEU A 75 8.40 -3.58 -15.32
N PRO A 76 9.58 -4.18 -15.59
CA PRO A 76 9.64 -5.46 -16.27
C PRO A 76 8.92 -6.54 -15.46
N ALA A 77 8.04 -7.29 -16.13
CA ALA A 77 7.44 -8.50 -15.58
C ALA A 77 8.45 -9.66 -15.75
N ASP A 78 9.56 -9.61 -15.02
CA ASP A 78 10.63 -10.62 -15.04
C ASP A 78 10.59 -11.56 -13.82
N GLY A 79 9.56 -11.42 -12.98
CA GLY A 79 9.38 -12.17 -11.74
C GLY A 79 10.01 -11.50 -10.51
N ASN A 80 10.73 -10.38 -10.66
CA ASN A 80 11.15 -9.61 -9.50
C ASN A 80 9.97 -8.78 -8.95
N CYS A 81 9.80 -8.82 -7.63
CA CYS A 81 8.75 -8.07 -6.94
C CYS A 81 9.30 -7.06 -5.94
N VAL A 82 10.56 -7.21 -5.50
CA VAL A 82 11.13 -6.36 -4.45
C VAL A 82 11.99 -5.27 -5.08
N TYR A 83 11.56 -4.03 -4.89
CA TYR A 83 12.19 -2.84 -5.48
C TYR A 83 12.46 -1.76 -4.43
N ASP A 84 13.53 -1.03 -4.68
CA ASP A 84 13.80 0.26 -4.08
C ASP A 84 13.29 1.35 -5.03
N LEU A 85 12.65 2.36 -4.47
CA LEU A 85 12.12 3.52 -5.18
C LEU A 85 12.81 4.79 -4.70
N ARG A 86 13.09 5.71 -5.62
CA ARG A 86 13.58 7.05 -5.31
C ARG A 86 12.82 8.09 -6.11
N PHE A 87 12.39 9.14 -5.44
CA PHE A 87 11.62 10.24 -6.02
C PHE A 87 12.42 11.52 -5.86
N VAL A 88 12.67 12.23 -6.95
CA VAL A 88 13.38 13.52 -6.94
C VAL A 88 12.39 14.62 -7.25
N TYR A 89 12.30 15.58 -6.34
CA TYR A 89 11.41 16.72 -6.42
C TYR A 89 12.08 17.92 -7.10
N GLN A 90 11.29 18.93 -7.43
CA GLN A 90 11.80 20.25 -7.79
C GLN A 90 12.69 20.83 -6.67
N GLY A 91 13.88 21.29 -7.05
CA GLY A 91 14.90 21.79 -6.12
C GLY A 91 15.75 20.69 -5.46
N ASP A 92 15.95 19.58 -6.17
CA ASP A 92 16.90 18.49 -5.86
C ASP A 92 16.70 17.75 -4.52
N ARG A 93 15.59 18.01 -3.82
CA ARG A 93 15.18 17.20 -2.68
C ARG A 93 14.74 15.83 -3.16
N SER A 94 15.10 14.77 -2.43
CA SER A 94 14.67 13.42 -2.77
C SER A 94 14.19 12.63 -1.56
N GLU A 95 13.27 11.70 -1.81
CA GLU A 95 12.89 10.67 -0.85
C GLU A 95 13.13 9.27 -1.43
N GLU A 96 13.42 8.31 -0.55
CA GLU A 96 13.66 6.93 -0.91
C GLU A 96 12.74 6.01 -0.13
N LYS A 97 12.23 4.97 -0.78
CA LYS A 97 11.46 3.89 -0.16
C LYS A 97 12.13 2.58 -0.53
N ARG A 98 12.64 1.85 0.46
CA ARG A 98 13.49 0.66 0.26
C ARG A 98 12.71 -0.63 0.54
N ASN A 99 13.09 -1.72 -0.12
CA ASN A 99 12.57 -3.09 0.07
C ASN A 99 11.04 -3.21 -0.09
N LEU A 100 10.47 -2.52 -1.08
CA LEU A 100 9.03 -2.56 -1.34
C LEU A 100 8.66 -3.77 -2.21
N ASN A 101 7.66 -4.54 -1.78
CA ASN A 101 7.06 -5.57 -2.62
C ASN A 101 6.03 -4.96 -3.59
N THR A 102 6.51 -4.51 -4.75
CA THR A 102 5.73 -3.83 -5.79
C THR A 102 4.67 -4.69 -6.48
N CYS A 103 4.83 -6.01 -6.51
CA CYS A 103 3.80 -6.91 -7.04
C CYS A 103 2.48 -6.86 -6.24
N ASN A 104 2.55 -6.40 -4.99
CA ASN A 104 1.38 -6.22 -4.13
C ASN A 104 0.97 -4.75 -4.00
N LEU A 105 1.65 -3.83 -4.70
CA LEU A 105 1.38 -2.40 -4.66
C LEU A 105 0.61 -1.98 -5.90
N THR A 106 -0.56 -1.37 -5.69
CA THR A 106 -1.24 -0.62 -6.76
C THR A 106 -0.74 0.81 -6.82
N ASP A 107 -0.59 1.44 -5.64
CA ASP A 107 -0.26 2.86 -5.51
C ASP A 107 0.90 3.10 -4.55
N VAL A 108 1.74 4.07 -4.90
CA VAL A 108 2.74 4.70 -4.03
C VAL A 108 2.39 6.18 -3.91
N VAL A 109 1.99 6.59 -2.70
CA VAL A 109 1.60 7.97 -2.41
C VAL A 109 2.80 8.74 -1.88
N LEU A 110 2.99 9.96 -2.40
CA LEU A 110 4.01 10.90 -1.96
C LEU A 110 3.34 12.02 -1.18
N ASP A 111 3.57 12.09 0.13
CA ASP A 111 2.99 13.10 1.02
C ASP A 111 4.03 14.16 1.47
N GLY A 112 5.32 13.95 1.18
CA GLY A 112 6.40 14.92 1.37
C GLY A 112 7.61 14.36 2.15
N PRO A 113 8.77 15.04 2.10
CA PRO A 113 9.93 14.66 2.89
C PRO A 113 9.65 14.93 4.37
N GLY A 114 9.23 13.88 5.07
CA GLY A 114 8.73 13.93 6.44
C GLY A 114 7.75 12.80 6.77
N GLN A 115 7.17 12.14 5.76
CA GLN A 115 6.32 10.97 5.94
C GLN A 115 6.93 9.78 5.19
N ALA A 116 7.58 8.89 5.94
CA ALA A 116 7.87 7.55 5.44
C ALA A 116 6.54 6.95 4.94
N ALA A 117 6.46 6.62 3.65
CA ALA A 117 5.28 5.92 3.15
C ALA A 117 5.18 4.59 3.88
N ALA A 118 4.07 4.41 4.56
CA ALA A 118 3.68 3.11 5.07
C ALA A 118 3.47 2.18 3.86
N PRO A 119 4.02 0.96 3.87
CA PRO A 119 3.81 0.00 2.81
C PRO A 119 2.33 -0.40 2.75
N SER A 120 1.70 -0.25 1.59
CA SER A 120 0.40 -0.86 1.30
C SER A 120 0.60 -2.35 1.02
N GLY A 121 0.55 -3.17 2.06
CA GLY A 121 0.43 -4.62 1.98
C GLY A 121 -0.21 -5.17 3.25
N PRO A 122 -1.03 -6.25 3.20
CA PRO A 122 -1.55 -6.86 4.42
C PRO A 122 -0.41 -7.68 5.08
N GLN A 123 -0.20 -7.66 6.41
CA GLN A 123 -1.25 -7.80 7.43
C GLN A 123 -1.11 -6.90 8.68
N ASN A 124 -0.12 -5.99 8.77
CA ASN A 124 0.17 -5.22 10.01
C ASN A 124 0.47 -3.73 9.79
N ASN A 125 -0.08 -3.08 8.75
CA ASN A 125 0.02 -1.62 8.59
C ASN A 125 -1.26 -0.93 9.10
N PRO A 126 -1.24 -0.28 10.27
CA PRO A 126 -2.41 0.40 10.84
C PRO A 126 -2.66 1.80 10.29
N SER A 127 -1.90 2.29 9.29
CA SER A 127 -2.02 3.66 8.78
C SER A 127 -3.28 3.85 7.91
N PHE A 128 -3.97 4.98 8.05
CA PHE A 128 -5.22 5.31 7.34
C PHE A 128 -5.35 6.83 7.11
N ASN A 129 -6.33 7.28 6.32
CA ASN A 129 -6.64 8.71 6.18
C ASN A 129 -7.70 9.16 7.20
N LEU A 130 -7.42 10.20 7.96
CA LEU A 130 -8.41 10.94 8.74
C LEU A 130 -9.17 11.88 7.79
N VAL A 131 -10.50 11.77 7.73
CA VAL A 131 -11.35 12.61 6.89
C VAL A 131 -12.31 13.40 7.77
N ASN A 132 -12.25 14.72 7.67
CA ASN A 132 -13.14 15.60 8.42
C ASN A 132 -14.38 15.94 7.60
N GLN A 133 -15.45 15.19 7.76
CA GLN A 133 -16.78 15.52 7.21
C GLN A 133 -17.65 16.31 8.19
N SER A 134 -17.10 16.70 9.35
CA SER A 134 -17.78 17.58 10.30
C SER A 134 -17.70 19.04 9.85
N GLY A 135 -18.56 19.88 10.45
CA GLY A 135 -18.53 21.34 10.24
C GLY A 135 -17.46 22.07 11.07
N ARG A 136 -16.57 21.37 11.77
CA ARG A 136 -15.63 21.94 12.76
C ARG A 136 -14.18 21.58 12.45
N VAL A 137 -13.24 22.46 12.80
CA VAL A 137 -11.80 22.19 12.65
C VAL A 137 -11.38 21.12 13.67
N ILE A 138 -10.74 20.06 13.19
CA ILE A 138 -10.04 19.11 14.06
C ILE A 138 -8.67 19.70 14.37
N GLU A 139 -8.42 19.95 15.64
CA GLU A 139 -7.19 20.59 16.13
C GLU A 139 -6.16 19.58 16.61
N GLN A 140 -6.60 18.43 17.12
CA GLN A 140 -5.70 17.35 17.55
C GLN A 140 -6.29 15.99 17.20
N PHE A 141 -5.43 15.04 16.86
CA PHE A 141 -5.81 13.67 16.60
C PHE A 141 -4.85 12.70 17.28
N TYR A 142 -5.39 11.81 18.10
CA TYR A 142 -4.63 10.80 18.80
C TYR A 142 -5.00 9.41 18.29
N ALA A 143 -3.98 8.57 18.20
CA ALA A 143 -4.10 7.17 17.85
C ALA A 143 -3.09 6.38 18.69
N SER A 144 -3.58 5.54 19.58
CA SER A 144 -2.78 4.68 20.45
C SER A 144 -3.23 3.22 20.30
N PRO A 145 -2.31 2.24 20.35
CA PRO A 145 -2.72 0.85 20.40
C PRO A 145 -3.67 0.63 21.57
N SER A 146 -4.73 -0.17 21.39
CA SER A 146 -5.76 -0.39 22.43
C SER A 146 -5.22 -1.11 23.66
N SER A 147 -4.01 -1.68 23.58
CA SER A 147 -3.24 -2.24 24.68
C SER A 147 -2.65 -1.17 25.62
N GLN A 148 -2.59 0.10 25.19
CA GLN A 148 -1.99 1.21 25.93
C GLN A 148 -3.03 2.06 26.65
N GLN A 149 -2.72 2.50 27.88
CA GLN A 149 -3.65 3.29 28.70
C GLN A 149 -3.66 4.80 28.37
N GLY A 150 -2.69 5.28 27.59
CA GLY A 150 -2.53 6.70 27.25
C GLY A 150 -2.57 6.96 25.76
N TRP A 151 -2.99 8.17 25.39
CA TRP A 151 -3.17 8.61 24.00
C TRP A 151 -1.85 8.89 23.26
N GLY A 152 -0.77 9.16 23.99
CA GLY A 152 0.50 9.57 23.41
C GLY A 152 0.45 10.98 22.81
N ALA A 153 1.34 11.23 21.86
CA ALA A 153 1.44 12.53 21.18
C ALA A 153 0.34 12.71 20.12
N ASP A 154 0.00 13.97 19.87
CA ASP A 154 -0.84 14.36 18.75
C ASP A 154 -0.18 13.96 17.42
N ARG A 155 -0.97 13.34 16.55
CA ARG A 155 -0.55 12.87 15.23
C ARG A 155 -0.59 13.97 14.17
N LEU A 156 -1.29 15.09 14.44
CA LEU A 156 -1.32 16.24 13.53
C LEU A 156 -0.10 17.16 13.70
N GLY A 157 0.54 17.15 14.88
CA GLY A 157 1.67 18.01 15.18
C GLY A 157 1.27 19.48 15.23
N ASN A 158 1.74 20.29 14.28
CA ASN A 158 1.35 21.70 14.15
C ASN A 158 0.23 21.91 13.11
N ASP A 159 -0.21 20.86 12.42
CA ASP A 159 -1.26 20.92 11.42
C ASP A 159 -2.65 20.81 12.05
N VAL A 160 -3.68 21.16 11.28
CA VAL A 160 -5.09 20.99 11.64
C VAL A 160 -5.87 20.45 10.44
N VAL A 161 -6.97 19.73 10.68
CA VAL A 161 -7.85 19.25 9.61
C VAL A 161 -9.09 20.12 9.52
N GLN A 162 -9.12 20.99 8.50
CA GLN A 162 -10.28 21.85 8.20
C GLN A 162 -11.53 21.01 7.86
N PRO A 163 -12.75 21.57 8.00
CA PRO A 163 -13.97 20.97 7.45
C PRO A 163 -13.80 20.59 5.97
N GLY A 164 -14.20 19.37 5.60
CA GLY A 164 -13.98 18.79 4.27
C GLY A 164 -12.54 18.31 4.00
N GLY A 165 -11.61 18.56 4.92
CA GLY A 165 -10.20 18.22 4.80
C GLY A 165 -9.91 16.74 5.03
N ARG A 166 -8.69 16.34 4.68
CA ARG A 166 -8.14 15.00 4.92
C ARG A 166 -6.70 15.11 5.43
N PHE A 167 -6.28 14.14 6.23
CA PHE A 167 -4.93 14.04 6.76
C PHE A 167 -4.48 12.57 6.77
N ALA A 168 -3.27 12.30 6.29
CA ALA A 168 -2.70 10.95 6.29
C ALA A 168 -2.11 10.62 7.67
N VAL A 169 -2.73 9.67 8.38
CA VAL A 169 -2.26 9.24 9.71
C VAL A 169 -1.26 8.11 9.52
N SER A 170 0.02 8.38 9.82
CA SER A 170 1.07 7.37 9.81
C SER A 170 1.23 6.74 11.19
N LEU A 171 1.12 5.41 11.26
CA LEU A 171 1.23 4.65 12.50
C LEU A 171 2.34 3.59 12.40
N PRO A 172 3.00 3.24 13.52
CA PRO A 172 4.00 2.17 13.53
C PRO A 172 3.39 0.85 13.06
N VAL A 173 4.11 0.14 12.18
CA VAL A 173 3.73 -1.21 11.76
C VAL A 173 3.72 -2.16 12.95
N GLY A 174 2.76 -3.10 12.99
CA GLY A 174 2.63 -4.07 14.07
C GLY A 174 1.18 -4.27 14.49
N GLU A 175 0.80 -3.70 15.63
CA GLU A 175 -0.55 -3.82 16.18
C GLU A 175 -1.59 -3.21 15.22
N CYS A 176 -2.77 -3.82 15.12
CA CYS A 176 -3.86 -3.32 14.29
C CYS A 176 -5.01 -2.73 15.12
N GLN A 177 -5.09 -3.09 16.41
CA GLN A 177 -6.13 -2.63 17.31
C GLN A 177 -5.73 -1.28 17.92
N TYR A 178 -6.46 -0.24 17.56
CA TYR A 178 -6.20 1.12 17.99
C TYR A 178 -7.44 1.78 18.60
N ASP A 179 -7.16 2.65 19.55
CA ASP A 179 -8.07 3.64 20.06
C ASP A 179 -7.76 4.96 19.37
N LEU A 180 -8.81 5.67 18.93
CA LEU A 180 -8.73 6.97 18.29
C LEU A 180 -9.43 8.03 19.13
N ARG A 181 -8.82 9.21 19.24
CA ARG A 181 -9.43 10.38 19.86
C ARG A 181 -9.27 11.59 18.95
N VAL A 182 -10.40 12.22 18.66
CA VAL A 182 -10.48 13.45 17.86
C VAL A 182 -10.77 14.59 18.82
N VAL A 183 -10.02 15.69 18.75
CA VAL A 183 -10.29 16.91 19.49
C VAL A 183 -10.52 18.04 18.49
N TRP A 184 -11.66 18.71 18.61
CA TRP A 184 -11.98 19.86 17.78
C TRP A 184 -11.47 21.14 18.42
N ARG A 185 -11.29 22.16 17.58
CA ARG A 185 -11.08 23.53 18.05
C ARG A 185 -12.19 23.91 19.04
N GLY A 186 -11.77 24.36 20.22
CA GLY A 186 -12.65 24.63 21.37
C GLY A 186 -12.66 23.52 22.43
N GLY A 187 -11.98 22.40 22.20
CA GLY A 187 -11.67 21.40 23.23
C GLY A 187 -12.64 20.22 23.35
N ASP A 188 -13.76 20.23 22.61
CA ASP A 188 -14.64 19.05 22.54
C ASP A 188 -13.89 17.85 21.97
N ALA A 189 -14.19 16.66 22.46
CA ALA A 189 -13.51 15.44 22.03
C ALA A 189 -14.46 14.27 21.81
N GLN A 190 -14.11 13.42 20.86
CA GLN A 190 -14.78 12.15 20.60
C GLN A 190 -13.76 11.03 20.60
N GLU A 191 -14.13 9.90 21.22
CA GLU A 191 -13.29 8.71 21.28
C GLU A 191 -13.96 7.53 20.57
N ARG A 192 -13.14 6.69 19.96
CA ARG A 192 -13.52 5.37 19.44
C ARG A 192 -12.46 4.38 19.88
N ARG A 193 -12.90 3.24 20.39
CA ARG A 193 -12.03 2.24 21.02
C ARG A 193 -12.06 0.94 20.24
N ASN A 194 -10.98 0.16 20.30
CA ASN A 194 -10.84 -1.17 19.72
C ASN A 194 -11.18 -1.22 18.22
N LEU A 195 -10.63 -0.29 17.44
CA LEU A 195 -10.78 -0.28 15.99
C LEU A 195 -9.68 -1.10 15.33
N ASN A 196 -10.06 -1.95 14.38
CA ASN A 196 -9.11 -2.61 13.49
C ASN A 196 -8.67 -1.67 12.37
N THR A 197 -7.59 -0.93 12.60
CA THR A 197 -7.09 0.09 11.66
C THR A 197 -6.38 -0.48 10.44
N CYS A 198 -5.90 -1.73 10.50
CA CYS A 198 -5.31 -2.40 9.35
C CYS A 198 -6.33 -2.74 8.25
N GLU A 199 -7.62 -2.75 8.59
CA GLU A 199 -8.72 -2.94 7.65
C GLU A 199 -9.36 -1.60 7.23
N MET A 200 -8.81 -0.47 7.71
CA MET A 200 -9.34 0.86 7.45
C MET A 200 -8.49 1.58 6.42
N ASN A 201 -9.13 2.07 5.36
CA ASN A 201 -8.53 3.04 4.46
C ASN A 201 -8.75 4.47 4.96
N ASP A 202 -9.96 4.75 5.43
CA ASP A 202 -10.39 6.07 5.89
C ASP A 202 -11.11 5.98 7.23
N TYR A 203 -10.77 6.88 8.16
CA TYR A 203 -11.56 7.18 9.35
C TYR A 203 -12.30 8.51 9.16
N VAL A 204 -13.62 8.43 9.02
CA VAL A 204 -14.46 9.57 8.71
C VAL A 204 -15.12 10.13 9.96
N VAL A 205 -14.76 11.36 10.32
CA VAL A 205 -15.36 12.14 11.41
C VAL A 205 -16.53 12.94 10.88
N ARG A 206 -17.68 12.90 11.55
CA ARG A 206 -18.92 13.57 11.14
C ARG A 206 -19.40 14.52 12.22
#